data_AF-A0A8J9SDU7-F1
#
_entry.id   AF-A0A8J9SDU7-F1
#
_cell.length_a   1.000
_cell.length_b   1.000
_cell.length_c   1.000
_cell.angle_alpha   90.00
_cell.angle_beta   90.00
_cell.angle_gamma   90.00
#
_symmetry.space_group_name_H-M   'P 1'
#
loop_
_entity.id
_entity.type
_entity.pdbx_description
1 polymer ?
#
loop_
_entity_poly.entity_id
_entity_poly.type
_entity_poly.pdbx_seq_one_letter_code
_entity_poly.pdbx_strand_id
1 'polypeptide(L)'
;MAAKSGQPGDGSLLAIIGDEDTVTGFLLAGVGNVDLRKKTNFLVVNEKTSVKKIEDSFKEYTNRDDIAIVMINQYIADMIRHQVANYMKPVPAILEIPSKEHPYDPSKDSILKRVKIMFGGD
;
A
#
# COMPACT_ATOMS: atom_id res chain seq x y z
N MET A 1 -18.22 -0.26 -25.25
CA MET A 1 -17.32 -1.01 -24.36
C MET A 1 -18.00 -1.12 -23.01
N ALA A 2 -18.48 -2.31 -22.64
CA ALA A 2 -19.25 -2.51 -21.42
C ALA A 2 -18.31 -2.47 -20.20
N ALA A 3 -18.61 -1.59 -19.24
CA ALA A 3 -18.05 -1.69 -17.91
C ALA A 3 -18.44 -3.06 -17.34
N LYS A 4 -17.45 -3.89 -16.98
CA LYS A 4 -17.73 -5.08 -16.17
C LYS A 4 -18.34 -4.59 -14.86
N SER A 5 -19.63 -4.85 -14.69
CA SER A 5 -20.35 -4.72 -13.43
C SER A 5 -19.66 -5.61 -12.39
N GLY A 6 -18.92 -5.00 -11.47
CA GLY A 6 -18.41 -5.70 -10.29
C GLY A 6 -19.60 -6.22 -9.50
N GLN A 7 -19.77 -7.54 -9.48
CA GLN A 7 -20.72 -8.18 -8.58
C GLN A 7 -20.33 -7.85 -7.13
N PRO A 8 -21.29 -7.40 -6.29
CA PRO A 8 -21.06 -7.22 -4.87
C PRO A 8 -21.04 -8.60 -4.20
N GLY A 9 -19.85 -9.13 -3.97
CA GLY A 9 -19.61 -10.44 -3.34
C GLY A 9 -18.15 -10.66 -2.92
N ASP A 10 -17.19 -10.01 -3.60
CA ASP A 10 -15.77 -9.95 -3.22
C ASP A 10 -15.43 -8.50 -2.89
N GLY A 11 -15.50 -8.13 -1.61
CA GLY A 11 -15.15 -6.77 -1.17
C GLY A 11 -13.69 -6.49 -1.51
N SER A 12 -13.40 -5.36 -2.16
CA SER A 12 -12.01 -5.01 -2.45
C SER A 12 -11.26 -4.78 -1.15
N LEU A 13 -10.30 -5.66 -0.87
CA LEU A 13 -9.52 -5.65 0.35
C LEU A 13 -8.58 -4.44 0.40
N LEU A 14 -8.26 -4.01 1.60
CA LEU A 14 -7.09 -3.17 1.85
C LEU A 14 -5.92 -4.10 2.14
N ALA A 15 -4.73 -3.75 1.67
CA ALA A 15 -3.49 -4.38 2.11
C ALA A 15 -2.58 -3.38 2.80
N ILE A 16 -1.81 -3.85 3.79
CA ILE A 16 -1.05 -2.97 4.69
C ILE A 16 0.41 -3.40 4.74
N ILE A 17 1.33 -2.47 4.52
CA ILE A 17 2.76 -2.65 4.76
C ILE A 17 3.19 -1.60 5.78
N GLY A 18 3.38 -2.00 7.03
CA GLY A 18 3.58 -1.04 8.10
C GLY A 18 4.37 -1.56 9.30
N ASP A 19 4.72 -0.66 10.21
CA ASP A 19 5.24 -1.04 11.53
C ASP A 19 4.19 -1.79 12.35
N GLU A 20 4.65 -2.36 13.48
CA GLU A 20 3.83 -3.16 14.36
C GLU A 20 2.60 -2.40 14.88
N ASP A 21 2.77 -1.14 15.28
CA ASP A 21 1.69 -0.30 15.79
C ASP A 21 0.64 -0.01 14.70
N THR A 22 1.08 0.33 13.49
CA THR A 22 0.19 0.59 12.35
C THR A 22 -0.60 -0.66 11.98
N VAL A 23 0.09 -1.79 11.76
CA VAL A 23 -0.57 -3.03 11.35
C VAL A 23 -1.54 -3.50 12.42
N THR A 24 -1.15 -3.47 13.69
CA THR A 24 -2.02 -3.85 14.81
C THR A 24 -3.28 -3.00 14.84
N GLY A 25 -3.17 -1.68 14.68
CA GLY A 25 -4.32 -0.78 14.65
C GLY A 25 -5.33 -1.14 13.54
N PHE A 26 -4.86 -1.44 12.33
CA PHE A 26 -5.74 -1.85 11.23
C PHE A 26 -6.31 -3.26 11.38
N LEU A 27 -5.56 -4.19 11.97
CA LEU A 27 -6.07 -5.53 12.28
C LEU A 27 -7.21 -5.45 13.30
N LEU A 28 -7.10 -4.60 14.32
CA LEU A 28 -8.17 -4.32 15.28
C LEU A 28 -9.40 -3.68 14.62
N ALA A 29 -9.20 -2.90 13.55
CA ALA A 29 -10.28 -2.33 12.75
C ALA A 29 -10.97 -3.36 11.81
N GLY A 30 -10.51 -4.61 11.78
CA GLY A 30 -11.11 -5.69 11.00
C GLY A 30 -10.63 -5.77 9.54
N VAL A 31 -9.51 -5.14 9.21
CA VAL A 31 -8.97 -5.14 7.83
C VAL A 31 -8.21 -6.43 7.47
N GLY A 32 -7.76 -7.18 8.47
CA GLY A 32 -6.98 -8.40 8.26
C GLY A 32 -7.75 -9.50 7.54
N ASN A 33 -7.18 -10.03 6.46
CA ASN A 33 -7.69 -11.17 5.72
C ASN A 33 -6.58 -12.20 5.49
N VAL A 34 -6.94 -13.48 5.61
CA VAL A 34 -6.07 -14.61 5.31
C VAL A 34 -6.75 -15.46 4.24
N ASP A 35 -6.09 -15.62 3.09
CA ASP A 35 -6.65 -16.41 1.99
C ASP A 35 -6.57 -17.93 2.27
N LEU A 36 -7.15 -18.72 1.36
CA LEU A 36 -7.12 -20.20 1.44
C LEU A 36 -5.70 -20.78 1.39
N ARG A 37 -4.71 -20.01 0.90
CA ARG A 37 -3.30 -20.39 0.80
C ARG A 37 -2.50 -19.89 2.02
N LYS A 38 -3.18 -19.40 3.06
CA LYS A 38 -2.59 -18.81 4.28
C LYS A 38 -1.75 -17.56 4.03
N LYS A 39 -2.03 -16.83 2.95
CA LYS A 39 -1.40 -15.54 2.67
C LYS A 39 -2.20 -14.41 3.30
N THR A 40 -1.50 -13.52 3.97
CA THR A 40 -2.06 -12.32 4.60
C THR A 40 -2.13 -11.16 3.60
N ASN A 41 -3.07 -10.24 3.81
CA ASN A 41 -3.07 -8.92 3.18
C ASN A 41 -2.26 -7.88 3.99
N PHE A 42 -1.38 -8.31 4.89
CA PHE A 42 -0.55 -7.39 5.66
C PHE A 42 0.86 -7.92 5.87
N LEU A 43 1.82 -7.00 5.94
CA LEU A 43 3.21 -7.23 6.32
C LEU A 43 3.58 -6.30 7.47
N VAL A 44 4.00 -6.89 8.59
CA VAL A 44 4.68 -6.17 9.68
C VAL A 44 6.15 -5.98 9.32
N VAL A 45 6.60 -4.74 9.32
CA VAL A 45 7.98 -4.35 9.03
C VAL A 45 8.67 -3.98 10.33
N ASN A 46 9.76 -4.67 10.62
CA ASN A 46 10.65 -4.38 11.76
C ASN A 46 12.11 -4.36 11.28
N GLU A 47 13.04 -4.15 12.20
CA GLU A 47 14.48 -4.07 11.91
C GLU A 47 15.07 -5.33 11.25
N LYS A 48 14.39 -6.48 11.39
CA LYS A 48 14.83 -7.76 10.80
C LYS A 48 14.20 -7.99 9.41
N THR A 49 13.22 -7.18 9.02
CA THR A 49 12.56 -7.30 7.72
C THR A 49 13.48 -6.75 6.62
N SER A 50 13.90 -7.60 5.69
CA SER A 50 14.75 -7.17 4.58
C SER A 50 14.00 -6.30 3.56
N VAL A 51 14.71 -5.37 2.92
CA VAL A 51 14.17 -4.54 1.83
C VAL A 51 13.53 -5.40 0.74
N LYS A 52 14.20 -6.49 0.35
CA LYS A 52 13.68 -7.45 -0.62
C LYS A 52 12.32 -8.02 -0.22
N LYS A 53 12.10 -8.32 1.06
CA LYS A 53 10.80 -8.83 1.52
C LYS A 53 9.70 -7.79 1.39
N ILE A 54 10.02 -6.51 1.58
CA ILE A 54 9.10 -5.39 1.39
C ILE A 54 8.74 -5.26 -0.11
N GLU A 55 9.74 -5.31 -0.99
CA GLU A 55 9.56 -5.27 -2.46
C GLU A 55 8.68 -6.44 -2.95
N ASP A 56 9.01 -7.66 -2.52
CA ASP A 56 8.27 -8.87 -2.91
C ASP A 56 6.81 -8.78 -2.46
N SER A 57 6.55 -8.28 -1.25
CA SER A 57 5.20 -8.14 -0.70
C SER A 57 4.42 -7.01 -1.38
N PHE A 58 5.08 -5.87 -1.66
CA PHE A 58 4.48 -4.78 -2.44
C PHE A 58 4.07 -5.27 -3.84
N LYS A 59 4.96 -6.01 -4.52
CA LYS A 59 4.66 -6.61 -5.82
C LYS A 59 3.53 -7.63 -5.74
N GLU A 60 3.48 -8.44 -4.69
CA GLU A 60 2.39 -9.40 -4.49
C GLU A 60 1.04 -8.69 -4.31
N TYR A 61 0.96 -7.68 -3.43
CA TYR A 61 -0.28 -6.96 -3.16
C TYR A 61 -0.75 -6.13 -4.35
N THR A 62 0.16 -5.58 -5.15
CA THR A 62 -0.17 -4.80 -6.35
C THR A 62 -0.58 -5.63 -7.57
N ASN A 63 -0.43 -6.97 -7.51
CA ASN A 63 -0.87 -7.89 -8.58
C ASN A 63 -2.06 -8.76 -8.18
N ARG A 64 -2.64 -8.50 -7.01
CA ARG A 64 -3.84 -9.17 -6.50
C ARG A 64 -5.08 -8.41 -6.95
N ASP A 65 -5.97 -9.10 -7.68
CA ASP A 65 -7.20 -8.50 -8.23
C ASP A 65 -8.25 -8.20 -7.14
N ASP A 66 -8.11 -8.80 -5.96
CA ASP A 66 -8.99 -8.62 -4.80
C ASP A 66 -8.58 -7.47 -3.88
N ILE A 67 -7.49 -6.74 -4.18
CA ILE A 67 -7.02 -5.59 -3.39
C ILE A 67 -7.37 -4.28 -4.12
N ALA A 68 -8.06 -3.36 -3.46
CA ALA A 68 -8.33 -2.01 -3.98
C ALA A 68 -7.27 -0.99 -3.59
N ILE A 69 -6.72 -1.09 -2.37
CA ILE A 69 -5.77 -0.11 -1.84
C ILE A 69 -4.64 -0.83 -1.13
N VAL A 70 -3.40 -0.43 -1.41
CA VAL A 70 -2.22 -0.79 -0.63
C VAL A 70 -1.81 0.43 0.20
N MET A 71 -1.97 0.32 1.52
CA MET A 71 -1.52 1.30 2.49
C MET A 71 -0.09 0.95 2.92
N ILE A 72 0.81 1.93 2.90
CA ILE A 72 2.21 1.74 3.28
C ILE A 72 2.67 2.91 4.14
N ASN A 73 3.40 2.67 5.25
CA ASN A 73 3.98 3.80 5.96
C ASN A 73 4.99 4.53 5.05
N GLN A 74 4.96 5.86 5.03
CA GLN A 74 5.79 6.65 4.12
C GLN A 74 7.29 6.36 4.27
N TYR A 75 7.78 6.19 5.50
CA TYR A 75 9.19 5.88 5.74
C TYR A 75 9.60 4.50 5.20
N ILE A 76 8.66 3.54 5.12
CA ILE A 76 8.88 2.22 4.50
C ILE A 76 8.83 2.36 2.98
N ALA A 77 7.91 3.18 2.44
CA ALA A 77 7.85 3.47 1.01
C ALA A 77 9.14 4.11 0.50
N ASP A 78 9.84 4.91 1.31
CA ASP A 78 11.17 5.45 1.00
C ASP A 78 12.20 4.33 0.74
N MET A 79 12.13 3.20 1.45
CA MET A 79 13.05 2.07 1.27
C MET A 79 12.89 1.40 -0.11
N ILE A 80 11.69 1.45 -0.69
CA ILE A 80 11.35 0.85 -1.98
C ILE A 80 10.87 1.89 -2.99
N ARG A 81 11.33 3.14 -2.87
CA ARG A 81 10.80 4.30 -3.60
C ARG A 81 10.74 4.09 -5.12
N HIS A 82 11.71 3.35 -5.67
CA HIS A 82 11.75 2.99 -7.08
C HIS A 82 10.58 2.08 -7.51
N GLN A 83 10.17 1.10 -6.69
CA GLN A 83 9.00 0.25 -6.97
C GLN A 83 7.71 1.06 -6.94
N VAL A 84 7.55 1.92 -5.93
CA VAL A 84 6.36 2.76 -5.76
C VAL A 84 6.22 3.76 -6.91
N ALA A 85 7.32 4.42 -7.29
CA ALA A 85 7.31 5.39 -8.39
C ALA A 85 7.01 4.76 -9.76
N ASN A 86 7.50 3.54 -10.01
CA ASN A 86 7.29 2.79 -11.25
C ASN A 86 5.89 2.16 -11.35
N TYR A 87 5.13 2.15 -10.25
CA TYR A 87 3.76 1.67 -10.25
C TYR A 87 2.81 2.72 -10.87
N MET A 88 2.24 2.35 -12.01
CA MET A 88 1.40 3.23 -12.85
C MET A 88 -0.06 2.74 -12.99
N LYS A 89 -0.39 1.55 -12.48
CA LYS A 89 -1.76 1.05 -12.53
C LYS A 89 -2.64 1.89 -11.57
N PRO A 90 -3.89 2.20 -11.94
CA PRO A 90 -4.79 2.95 -11.07
C PRO A 90 -5.32 2.11 -9.89
N VAL A 91 -5.41 0.78 -10.06
CA VAL A 91 -5.92 -0.16 -9.05
C VAL A 91 -4.95 -1.33 -8.93
N PRO A 92 -4.55 -1.72 -7.70
CA PRO A 92 -4.82 -1.02 -6.44
C PRO A 92 -4.20 0.38 -6.35
N ALA A 93 -4.85 1.29 -5.64
CA ALA A 93 -4.29 2.59 -5.31
C ALA A 93 -3.21 2.45 -4.22
N ILE A 94 -2.11 3.20 -4.32
CA ILE A 94 -1.05 3.19 -3.31
C ILE A 94 -1.24 4.42 -2.41
N LEU A 95 -1.35 4.21 -1.10
CA LEU A 95 -1.54 5.29 -0.13
C LEU A 95 -0.41 5.29 0.90
N GLU A 96 0.40 6.35 0.86
CA GLU A 96 1.46 6.58 1.85
C GLU A 96 0.86 7.20 3.12
N ILE A 97 0.99 6.55 4.27
CA ILE A 97 0.46 7.02 5.57
C ILE A 97 1.60 7.33 6.55
N PRO A 98 1.40 8.24 7.53
CA PRO A 98 2.35 8.40 8.63
C PRO A 98 2.43 7.12 9.47
N SER A 99 3.44 7.04 10.32
CA SER A 99 3.50 6.08 11.43
C SER A 99 3.55 6.84 12.76
N LYS A 100 3.44 6.13 13.88
CA LYS A 100 3.43 6.75 15.22
C LYS A 100 4.68 7.60 15.48
N GLU A 101 5.85 7.11 15.09
CA GLU A 101 7.14 7.76 15.31
C GLU A 101 7.61 8.59 14.10
N HIS A 102 7.01 8.38 12.92
CA HIS A 102 7.42 9.00 11.65
C HIS A 102 6.27 9.81 11.05
N PRO A 103 6.23 11.14 11.30
CA PRO A 103 5.24 12.04 10.71
C PRO A 103 5.28 12.04 9.18
N TYR A 104 4.15 12.39 8.57
CA TYR A 104 4.03 12.50 7.12
C TYR A 104 4.74 13.75 6.58
N ASP A 105 5.55 13.57 5.54
CA ASP A 105 6.21 14.62 4.78
C ASP A 105 5.60 14.73 3.37
N PRO A 106 4.82 15.79 3.08
CA PRO A 106 4.19 15.99 1.78
C PRO A 106 5.17 16.10 0.61
N SER A 107 6.43 16.47 0.87
CA SER A 107 7.45 16.64 -0.17
C SER A 107 7.94 15.30 -0.73
N LYS A 108 7.73 14.19 -0.01
CA LYS A 108 8.20 12.85 -0.39
C LYS A 108 7.12 12.02 -1.08
N ASP A 109 5.86 12.42 -0.97
CA ASP A 109 4.73 11.69 -1.50
C ASP A 109 4.70 11.66 -3.03
N SER A 110 4.58 10.47 -3.58
CA SER A 110 4.59 10.23 -5.02
C SER A 110 3.34 10.76 -5.74
N ILE A 111 2.17 10.74 -5.09
CA ILE A 111 0.92 11.29 -5.62
C ILE A 111 0.98 12.81 -5.63
N LEU A 112 1.40 13.45 -4.53
CA LEU A 112 1.49 14.90 -4.47
C LEU A 112 2.51 15.46 -5.48
N LYS A 113 3.63 14.76 -5.71
CA LYS A 113 4.57 15.12 -6.78
C LYS A 113 3.91 15.08 -8.16
N ARG A 114 3.14 14.04 -8.47
CA ARG A 114 2.41 13.93 -9.74
C ARG A 114 1.37 15.04 -9.89
N VAL A 115 0.63 15.36 -8.82
CA VAL A 115 -0.34 16.46 -8.78
C VAL A 115 0.34 17.81 -9.01
N LYS A 116 1.46 18.11 -8.33
CA LYS A 116 2.21 19.36 -8.54
C LYS A 116 2.66 19.55 -9.99
N ILE A 117 3.18 18.49 -10.62
CA ILE A 117 3.55 18.51 -12.05
C ILE A 117 2.32 18.78 -12.93
N MET A 118 1.17 18.16 -12.63
CA MET A 118 -0.06 18.36 -13.40
C MET A 118 -0.66 19.77 -13.26
N PHE A 119 -0.48 20.42 -12.10
CA PHE A 119 -1.02 21.76 -11.82
C PHE A 119 0.02 22.89 -11.99
N GLY A 120 1.16 22.62 -12.62
CA GLY A 120 2.13 23.65 -13.02
C GLY A 120 2.89 24.30 -11.87
N GLY A 121 3.07 23.61 -10.75
CA GLY A 121 3.89 24.09 -9.64
C GLY A 121 5.36 23.71 -9.87
N ASP A 122 6.23 24.71 -9.96
CA ASP A 122 7.70 24.57 -9.88
C ASP A 122 8.14 23.80 -8.63
#